data_AF-A0A3D4EH84-F1
#
_entry.id   AF-A0A3D4EH84-F1
#
_cell.length_a   1.000
_cell.length_b   1.000
_cell.length_c   1.000
_cell.angle_alpha   90.00
_cell.angle_beta   90.00
_cell.angle_gamma   90.00
#
_symmetry.space_group_name_H-M   'P 1'
#
loop_
_entity.id
_entity.type
_entity.pdbx_description
1 polymer ?
#
loop_
_entity_poly.entity_id
_entity_poly.type
_entity_poly.pdbx_seq_one_letter_code
_entity_poly.pdbx_strand_id
1 'polypeptide(L)'
;MLRKLISAVMVIACLFMLVAGAFGIRDIMQEKSDGEKEKAATLEKLDTLKAGKEKLEENRAAYEEGKTSYADGTAAYEQGKADYAKGQQDLRDGLKEYNDGKATLKQGKSDYAAGEKQLAYGQKQYDAGLKQYNEKLAEYESSVKNKDALVTAATEQYIKENQTTVDALIAKNVEEQVTAAAKQQMLTPDIQKQMEDAVNQQLLAYKQAKPDASEAELAAVTEKARAAVEAATLEKVTAAIKADEKTMAYITSEVTKAVKAGVQAEVEKQVDAKLADASKQLSEAKAKLAAAKKQLDAGKAELAKNAPTIAAGEKKLAAAEKELDAGKAKLVDAEKQLADAEKQLADGKAKLDEFEAGQAQIDAGYATLMENEKIAAKVKNDNMDALDAGYLVVEESTAETTEDLVTRAVYMGASMLAALLGIIAAVCVFKGRDAKVLAIVVFVVALASLVYGITRHFAAHPVQMAAMITLCSAALVFIPAAVRKTERV
;
A
#
# COMPACT_ATOMS: atom_id res chain seq x y z
N MET A 1 -52.36 -39.07 -111.22
CA MET A 1 -52.59 -39.06 -109.75
C MET A 1 -51.28 -39.11 -108.95
N LEU A 2 -50.33 -39.97 -109.30
CA LEU A 2 -49.07 -40.16 -108.56
C LEU A 2 -48.26 -38.87 -108.28
N ARG A 3 -48.15 -37.93 -109.23
CA ARG A 3 -47.46 -36.63 -109.02
C ARG A 3 -48.11 -35.77 -107.93
N LYS A 4 -49.45 -35.74 -107.85
CA LYS A 4 -50.18 -34.95 -106.86
C LYS A 4 -50.01 -35.52 -105.45
N LEU A 5 -49.95 -36.85 -105.33
CA LEU A 5 -49.71 -37.54 -104.07
C LEU A 5 -48.28 -37.30 -103.56
N ILE A 6 -47.29 -37.40 -104.44
CA ILE A 6 -45.87 -37.14 -104.12
C ILE A 6 -45.66 -35.66 -103.72
N SER A 7 -46.30 -34.71 -104.41
CA SER A 7 -46.29 -33.30 -103.99
C SER A 7 -46.93 -33.07 -102.62
N ALA A 8 -48.05 -33.76 -102.30
CA ALA A 8 -48.71 -33.63 -101.01
C ALA A 8 -47.85 -34.19 -99.85
N VAL A 9 -47.20 -35.33 -100.06
CA VAL A 9 -46.26 -35.92 -99.10
C VAL A 9 -45.05 -35.00 -98.88
N MET A 10 -44.51 -34.39 -99.94
CA MET A 10 -43.42 -33.42 -99.83
C MET A 10 -43.82 -32.19 -99.02
N VAL A 11 -45.02 -31.64 -99.24
CA VAL A 11 -45.53 -30.50 -98.45
C VAL A 11 -45.69 -30.87 -96.97
N ILE A 12 -46.23 -32.05 -96.65
CA ILE A 12 -46.39 -32.51 -95.26
C ILE A 12 -45.02 -32.69 -94.59
N ALA A 13 -44.05 -33.30 -95.28
CA ALA A 13 -42.69 -33.44 -94.77
C ALA A 13 -42.04 -32.07 -94.52
N CYS A 14 -42.20 -31.11 -95.44
CA CYS A 14 -41.71 -29.76 -95.23
C CYS A 14 -42.40 -29.01 -94.08
N LEU A 15 -43.72 -29.17 -93.91
CA LEU A 15 -44.46 -28.54 -92.82
C LEU A 15 -44.03 -29.10 -91.46
N PHE A 16 -43.84 -30.43 -91.37
CA PHE A 16 -43.28 -31.07 -90.17
C PHE A 16 -41.89 -30.53 -89.83
N MET A 17 -41.05 -30.29 -90.86
CA MET A 17 -39.74 -29.67 -90.69
C MET A 17 -39.77 -28.22 -90.24
N LEU A 18 -40.72 -27.42 -90.72
CA LEU A 18 -40.87 -26.05 -90.27
C LEU A 18 -41.31 -25.96 -88.81
N VAL A 19 -42.19 -26.86 -88.38
CA VAL A 19 -42.62 -26.93 -86.97
C VAL A 19 -41.47 -27.42 -86.09
N ALA A 20 -40.79 -28.50 -86.46
CA ALA A 20 -39.64 -29.03 -85.72
C ALA A 20 -38.48 -28.02 -85.65
N GLY A 21 -38.23 -27.27 -86.73
CA GLY A 21 -37.25 -26.20 -86.76
C GLY A 21 -37.62 -25.02 -85.86
N ALA A 22 -38.89 -24.62 -85.80
CA ALA A 22 -39.36 -23.56 -84.90
C ALA A 22 -39.23 -23.94 -83.42
N PHE A 23 -39.53 -25.20 -83.06
CA PHE A 23 -39.26 -25.71 -81.70
C PHE A 23 -37.76 -25.77 -81.40
N GLY A 24 -36.95 -26.22 -82.36
CA GLY A 24 -35.50 -26.24 -82.19
C GLY A 24 -34.87 -24.85 -81.98
N ILE A 25 -35.33 -23.84 -82.74
CA ILE A 25 -34.88 -22.46 -82.55
C ILE A 25 -35.34 -21.93 -81.18
N ARG A 26 -36.55 -22.29 -80.72
CA ARG A 26 -37.02 -21.95 -79.37
C ARG A 26 -36.15 -22.58 -78.29
N ASP A 27 -35.81 -23.86 -78.42
CA ASP A 27 -34.97 -24.57 -77.45
C ASP A 27 -33.56 -23.97 -77.40
N ILE A 28 -32.95 -23.65 -78.56
CA ILE A 28 -31.67 -22.90 -78.64
C ILE A 28 -31.79 -21.56 -77.93
N MET A 29 -32.87 -20.80 -78.18
CA MET A 29 -33.06 -19.49 -77.56
C MET A 29 -33.22 -19.60 -76.04
N GLN A 30 -33.88 -20.66 -75.55
CA GLN A 30 -34.03 -20.93 -74.12
C GLN A 30 -32.70 -21.35 -73.48
N GLU A 31 -31.96 -22.28 -74.09
CA GLU A 31 -30.64 -22.73 -73.65
C GLU A 31 -29.63 -21.58 -73.62
N LYS A 32 -29.65 -20.71 -74.64
CA LYS A 32 -28.88 -19.46 -74.63
C LYS A 32 -29.28 -18.56 -73.47
N SER A 33 -30.58 -18.37 -73.24
CA SER A 33 -31.06 -17.52 -72.15
C SER A 33 -30.68 -18.06 -70.76
N ASP A 34 -30.71 -19.37 -70.58
CA ASP A 34 -30.36 -20.01 -69.32
C ASP A 34 -28.84 -20.03 -69.10
N GLY A 35 -28.05 -20.25 -70.16
CA GLY A 35 -26.58 -20.10 -70.12
C GLY A 35 -26.13 -18.66 -69.85
N GLU A 36 -26.82 -17.65 -70.39
CA GLU A 36 -26.55 -16.24 -70.07
C GLU A 36 -26.83 -15.92 -68.59
N LYS A 37 -27.89 -16.49 -68.00
CA LYS A 37 -28.18 -16.34 -66.56
C LYS A 37 -27.16 -17.05 -65.69
N GLU A 38 -26.77 -18.28 -66.04
CA GLU A 38 -25.77 -19.05 -65.29
C GLU A 38 -24.39 -18.39 -65.33
N LYS A 39 -24.01 -17.87 -66.50
CA LYS A 39 -22.81 -17.03 -66.66
C LYS A 39 -22.88 -15.81 -65.75
N ALA A 40 -23.97 -15.06 -65.77
CA ALA A 40 -24.12 -13.88 -64.94
C ALA A 40 -24.02 -14.21 -63.44
N ALA A 41 -24.65 -15.28 -62.99
CA ALA A 41 -24.58 -15.75 -61.60
C ALA A 41 -23.16 -16.20 -61.20
N THR A 42 -22.41 -16.81 -62.13
CA THR A 42 -21.02 -17.23 -61.88
C THR A 42 -20.07 -16.03 -61.81
N LEU A 43 -20.24 -15.06 -62.72
CA LEU A 43 -19.47 -13.80 -62.69
C LEU A 43 -19.77 -13.00 -61.42
N GLU A 44 -21.04 -12.92 -61.00
CA GLU A 44 -21.42 -12.23 -59.75
C GLU A 44 -20.73 -12.84 -58.53
N LYS A 45 -20.63 -14.17 -58.46
CA LYS A 45 -19.88 -14.87 -57.40
C LYS A 45 -18.39 -14.59 -57.46
N LEU A 46 -17.78 -14.61 -58.65
CA LEU A 46 -16.37 -14.27 -58.84
C LEU A 46 -16.06 -12.82 -58.48
N ASP A 47 -16.91 -11.88 -58.92
CA ASP A 47 -16.82 -10.45 -58.59
C ASP A 47 -16.94 -10.22 -57.08
N THR A 48 -17.86 -10.92 -56.41
CA THR A 48 -18.03 -10.85 -54.96
C THR A 48 -16.81 -11.38 -54.22
N LEU A 49 -16.26 -12.53 -54.65
CA LEU A 49 -15.05 -13.10 -54.05
C LEU A 49 -13.83 -12.21 -54.28
N LYS A 50 -13.71 -11.62 -55.47
CA LYS A 50 -12.65 -10.67 -55.82
C LYS A 50 -12.73 -9.41 -54.95
N ALA A 51 -13.90 -8.80 -54.85
CA ALA A 51 -14.12 -7.63 -54.00
C ALA A 51 -13.84 -7.93 -52.52
N GLY A 52 -14.22 -9.13 -52.04
CA GLY A 52 -13.90 -9.58 -50.68
C GLY A 52 -12.40 -9.75 -50.44
N LYS A 53 -11.66 -10.35 -51.38
CA LYS A 53 -10.19 -10.49 -51.32
C LYS A 53 -9.50 -9.13 -51.31
N GLU A 54 -9.86 -8.24 -52.24
CA GLU A 54 -9.28 -6.89 -52.32
C GLU A 54 -9.49 -6.12 -51.02
N LYS A 55 -10.71 -6.16 -50.46
CA LYS A 55 -11.01 -5.52 -49.17
C LYS A 55 -10.21 -6.11 -48.00
N LEU A 56 -9.95 -7.41 -47.97
CA LEU A 56 -9.11 -8.03 -46.93
C LEU A 56 -7.64 -7.65 -47.08
N GLU A 57 -7.11 -7.63 -48.31
CA GLU A 57 -5.73 -7.20 -48.57
C GLU A 57 -5.52 -5.74 -48.18
N GLU A 58 -6.47 -4.85 -48.47
CA GLU A 58 -6.44 -3.45 -48.02
C GLU A 58 -6.38 -3.33 -46.50
N ASN A 59 -7.08 -4.21 -45.77
CA ASN A 59 -7.12 -4.22 -44.31
C ASN A 59 -6.00 -5.05 -43.66
N ARG A 60 -5.22 -5.82 -44.43
CA ARG A 60 -4.21 -6.75 -43.92
C ARG A 60 -3.13 -6.04 -43.11
N ALA A 61 -2.67 -4.88 -43.58
CA ALA A 61 -1.68 -4.09 -42.85
C ALA A 61 -2.22 -3.63 -41.48
N ALA A 62 -3.46 -3.14 -41.44
CA ALA A 62 -4.12 -2.72 -40.20
C ALA A 62 -4.37 -3.89 -39.23
N TYR A 63 -4.63 -5.09 -39.76
CA TYR A 63 -4.75 -6.31 -38.95
C TYR A 63 -3.42 -6.70 -38.29
N GLU A 64 -2.32 -6.69 -39.04
CA GLU A 64 -0.99 -7.01 -38.49
C GLU A 64 -0.55 -5.99 -37.42
N GLU A 65 -0.78 -4.70 -37.65
CA GLU A 65 -0.58 -3.64 -36.66
C GLU A 65 -1.52 -3.82 -35.45
N GLY A 66 -2.77 -4.21 -35.70
CA GLY A 66 -3.77 -4.51 -34.68
C GLY A 66 -3.37 -5.66 -33.76
N LYS A 67 -2.79 -6.75 -34.29
CA LYS A 67 -2.28 -7.86 -33.49
C LYS A 67 -1.17 -7.42 -32.55
N THR A 68 -0.24 -6.63 -33.07
CA THR A 68 0.87 -6.08 -32.28
C THR A 68 0.34 -5.17 -31.18
N SER A 69 -0.56 -4.24 -31.53
CA SER A 69 -1.20 -3.32 -30.58
C SER A 69 -2.03 -4.04 -29.52
N TYR A 70 -2.72 -5.13 -29.88
CA TYR A 70 -3.47 -5.96 -28.95
C TYR A 70 -2.55 -6.71 -27.97
N ALA A 71 -1.44 -7.26 -28.46
CA ALA A 71 -0.44 -7.91 -27.62
C ALA A 71 0.21 -6.91 -26.63
N ASP A 72 0.62 -5.74 -27.11
CA ASP A 72 1.20 -4.67 -26.30
C ASP A 72 0.19 -4.14 -25.28
N GLY A 73 -1.06 -3.92 -25.70
CA GLY A 73 -2.15 -3.51 -24.82
C GLY A 73 -2.44 -4.54 -23.73
N THR A 74 -2.40 -5.84 -24.06
CA THR A 74 -2.59 -6.93 -23.09
C THR A 74 -1.47 -6.92 -22.05
N ALA A 75 -0.22 -6.79 -22.50
CA ALA A 75 0.93 -6.69 -21.59
C ALA A 75 0.82 -5.45 -20.68
N ALA A 76 0.41 -4.29 -21.21
CA ALA A 76 0.18 -3.08 -20.44
C ALA A 76 -0.95 -3.22 -19.42
N TYR A 77 -2.05 -3.90 -19.78
CA TYR A 77 -3.17 -4.18 -18.87
C TYR A 77 -2.75 -5.11 -17.72
N GLU A 78 -1.99 -6.16 -17.99
CA GLU A 78 -1.46 -7.05 -16.95
C GLU A 78 -0.52 -6.30 -16.00
N GLN A 79 0.36 -5.45 -16.54
CA GLN A 79 1.22 -4.59 -15.73
C GLN A 79 0.40 -3.61 -14.87
N GLY A 80 -0.63 -2.99 -15.46
CA GLY A 80 -1.54 -2.09 -14.74
C GLY A 80 -2.27 -2.78 -13.59
N LYS A 81 -2.70 -4.04 -13.76
CA LYS A 81 -3.29 -4.84 -12.67
C LYS A 81 -2.29 -5.08 -11.55
N ALA A 82 -1.05 -5.41 -11.89
CA ALA A 82 0.01 -5.60 -10.91
C ALA A 82 0.30 -4.30 -10.13
N ASP A 83 0.38 -3.16 -10.83
CA ASP A 83 0.60 -1.85 -10.22
C ASP A 83 -0.57 -1.43 -9.33
N TYR A 84 -1.82 -1.69 -9.75
CA TYR A 84 -3.01 -1.44 -8.94
C TYR A 84 -3.01 -2.29 -7.66
N ALA A 85 -2.71 -3.59 -7.76
CA ALA A 85 -2.62 -4.48 -6.61
C ALA A 85 -1.53 -4.03 -5.62
N LYS A 86 -0.37 -3.61 -6.14
CA LYS A 86 0.70 -3.02 -5.33
C LYS A 86 0.24 -1.72 -4.65
N GLY A 87 -0.41 -0.83 -5.38
CA GLY A 87 -0.96 0.41 -4.81
C GLY A 87 -2.00 0.15 -3.70
N GLN A 88 -2.84 -0.89 -3.82
CA GLN A 88 -3.74 -1.31 -2.76
C GLN A 88 -3.00 -1.78 -1.51
N GLN A 89 -1.89 -2.52 -1.69
CA GLN A 89 -1.04 -2.94 -0.58
C GLN A 89 -0.38 -1.74 0.09
N ASP A 90 0.25 -0.85 -0.69
CA ASP A 90 0.90 0.38 -0.19
C ASP A 90 -0.10 1.25 0.60
N LEU A 91 -1.36 1.37 0.13
CA LEU A 91 -2.40 2.10 0.86
C LEU A 91 -2.74 1.43 2.20
N ARG A 92 -2.84 0.09 2.25
CA ARG A 92 -3.11 -0.64 3.50
C ARG A 92 -1.99 -0.45 4.51
N ASP A 93 -0.74 -0.57 4.06
CA ASP A 93 0.44 -0.41 4.89
C ASP A 93 0.53 1.04 5.41
N GLY A 94 0.32 2.03 4.54
CA GLY A 94 0.24 3.44 4.93
C GLY A 94 -0.87 3.75 5.93
N LEU A 95 -2.07 3.14 5.79
CA LEU A 95 -3.15 3.28 6.76
C LEU A 95 -2.76 2.71 8.13
N LYS A 96 -2.05 1.58 8.14
CA LYS A 96 -1.56 0.98 9.39
C LYS A 96 -0.55 1.92 10.07
N GLU A 97 0.44 2.40 9.34
CA GLU A 97 1.45 3.34 9.87
C GLU A 97 0.81 4.64 10.39
N TYR A 98 -0.16 5.20 9.67
CA TYR A 98 -0.90 6.38 10.11
C TYR A 98 -1.64 6.15 11.44
N ASN A 99 -2.30 5.00 11.60
CA ASN A 99 -3.01 4.66 12.82
C ASN A 99 -2.06 4.40 14.01
N ASP A 100 -0.94 3.71 13.76
CA ASP A 100 0.13 3.50 14.76
C ASP A 100 0.73 4.86 15.20
N GLY A 101 0.93 5.78 14.24
CA GLY A 101 1.36 7.15 14.50
C GLY A 101 0.35 7.95 15.34
N LYS A 102 -0.96 7.83 15.07
CA LYS A 102 -2.02 8.44 15.88
C LYS A 102 -2.01 7.93 17.33
N ALA A 103 -1.86 6.62 17.51
CA ALA A 103 -1.77 6.02 18.85
C ALA A 103 -0.55 6.55 19.61
N THR A 104 0.61 6.60 18.95
CA THR A 104 1.86 7.13 19.52
C THR A 104 1.72 8.60 19.91
N LEU A 105 1.14 9.44 19.04
CA LEU A 105 0.92 10.86 19.35
C LEU A 105 -0.04 11.05 20.53
N LYS A 106 -1.11 10.24 20.60
CA LYS A 106 -2.06 10.26 21.72
C LYS A 106 -1.35 9.94 23.04
N GLN A 107 -0.51 8.90 23.04
CA GLN A 107 0.27 8.53 24.23
C GLN A 107 1.24 9.66 24.61
N GLY A 108 2.00 10.21 23.66
CA GLY A 108 2.94 11.31 23.91
C GLY A 108 2.27 12.55 24.49
N LYS A 109 1.06 12.90 24.03
CA LYS A 109 0.26 13.99 24.63
C LYS A 109 -0.16 13.69 26.07
N SER A 110 -0.54 12.45 26.36
CA SER A 110 -0.89 12.02 27.71
C SER A 110 0.31 12.10 28.66
N ASP A 111 1.46 11.61 28.22
CA ASP A 111 2.70 11.63 29.00
C ASP A 111 3.18 13.06 29.27
N TYR A 112 3.08 13.94 28.27
CA TYR A 112 3.36 15.36 28.42
C TYR A 112 2.47 16.01 29.49
N ALA A 113 1.15 15.80 29.42
CA ALA A 113 0.22 16.33 30.41
C ALA A 113 0.45 15.76 31.82
N ALA A 114 0.84 14.49 31.94
CA ALA A 114 1.23 13.90 33.21
C ALA A 114 2.50 14.54 33.77
N GLY A 115 3.51 14.78 32.92
CA GLY A 115 4.73 15.50 33.28
C GLY A 115 4.46 16.94 33.75
N GLU A 116 3.56 17.68 33.10
CA GLU A 116 3.15 19.02 33.54
C GLU A 116 2.55 19.00 34.96
N LYS A 117 1.69 18.01 35.26
CA LYS A 117 1.12 17.84 36.61
C LYS A 117 2.19 17.50 37.64
N GLN A 118 3.13 16.60 37.31
CA GLN A 118 4.24 16.25 38.20
C GLN A 118 5.13 17.45 38.49
N LEU A 119 5.42 18.27 37.47
CA LEU A 119 6.21 19.48 37.64
C LEU A 119 5.50 20.50 38.54
N ALA A 120 4.19 20.71 38.33
CA ALA A 120 3.39 21.58 39.19
C ALA A 120 3.34 21.10 40.64
N TYR A 121 3.22 19.78 40.85
CA TYR A 121 3.29 19.19 42.19
C TYR A 121 4.65 19.37 42.85
N GLY A 122 5.74 19.07 42.12
CA GLY A 122 7.09 19.26 42.61
C GLY A 122 7.39 20.72 42.93
N GLN A 123 6.90 21.68 42.13
CA GLN A 123 7.03 23.11 42.39
C GLN A 123 6.37 23.49 43.72
N LYS A 124 5.15 23.00 44.00
CA LYS A 124 4.48 23.22 45.30
C LYS A 124 5.28 22.65 46.47
N GLN A 125 5.86 21.46 46.31
CA GLN A 125 6.70 20.85 47.35
C GLN A 125 7.98 21.66 47.59
N TYR A 126 8.63 22.12 46.52
CA TYR A 126 9.80 22.99 46.62
C TYR A 126 9.48 24.30 47.33
N ASP A 127 8.38 24.97 46.96
CA ASP A 127 7.96 26.24 47.56
C ASP A 127 7.64 26.07 49.05
N ALA A 128 6.95 24.98 49.41
CA ALA A 128 6.68 24.65 50.81
C ALA A 128 7.97 24.36 51.60
N GLY A 129 8.89 23.59 51.03
CA GLY A 129 10.19 23.31 51.65
C GLY A 129 11.04 24.57 51.81
N LEU A 130 11.02 25.47 50.84
CA LEU A 130 11.74 26.74 50.89
C LEU A 130 11.18 27.64 52.00
N LYS A 131 9.86 27.68 52.17
CA LYS A 131 9.20 28.39 53.27
C LYS A 131 9.67 27.85 54.63
N GLN A 132 9.61 26.52 54.83
CA GLN A 132 10.06 25.88 56.07
C GLN A 132 11.55 26.12 56.35
N TYR A 133 12.39 26.08 55.33
CA TYR A 133 13.81 26.38 55.47
C TYR A 133 14.03 27.84 55.93
N ASN A 134 13.33 28.79 55.33
CA ASN A 134 13.45 30.20 55.69
C ASN A 134 12.93 30.48 57.11
N GLU A 135 11.84 29.85 57.53
CA GLU A 135 11.33 29.93 58.91
C GLU A 135 12.37 29.43 59.92
N LYS A 136 12.94 28.24 59.69
CA LYS A 136 14.00 27.68 60.55
C LYS A 136 15.27 28.50 60.55
N LEU A 137 15.63 29.08 59.40
CA LEU A 137 16.80 29.95 59.28
C LEU A 137 16.62 31.21 60.15
N ALA A 138 15.45 31.84 60.09
CA ALA A 138 15.13 32.99 60.93
C ALA A 138 15.12 32.64 62.43
N GLU A 139 14.59 31.48 62.82
CA GLU A 139 14.65 30.99 64.21
C GLU A 139 16.09 30.78 64.68
N TYR A 140 16.93 30.16 63.85
CA TYR A 140 18.35 29.95 64.14
C TYR A 140 19.10 31.28 64.27
N GLU A 141 18.93 32.20 63.32
CA GLU A 141 19.57 33.52 63.34
C GLU A 141 19.16 34.32 64.60
N SER A 142 17.88 34.26 64.98
CA SER A 142 17.38 34.87 66.22
C SER A 142 18.02 34.24 67.46
N SER A 143 18.16 32.91 67.48
CA SER A 143 18.75 32.18 68.61
C SER A 143 20.23 32.48 68.77
N VAL A 144 20.98 32.57 67.66
CA VAL A 144 22.40 32.97 67.68
C VAL A 144 22.55 34.40 68.16
N LYS A 145 21.71 35.34 67.67
CA LYS A 145 21.77 36.75 68.06
C LYS A 145 21.47 36.96 69.55
N ASN A 146 20.59 36.13 70.12
CA ASN A 146 20.14 36.23 71.51
C ASN A 146 20.74 35.15 72.42
N LYS A 147 21.89 34.55 72.06
CA LYS A 147 22.49 33.43 72.78
C LYS A 147 22.64 33.70 74.28
N ASP A 148 23.22 34.84 74.67
CA ASP A 148 23.48 35.15 76.08
C ASP A 148 22.19 35.25 76.91
N ALA A 149 21.13 35.83 76.34
CA ALA A 149 19.82 35.91 76.98
C ALA A 149 19.18 34.52 77.11
N LEU A 150 19.33 33.65 76.09
CA LEU A 150 18.87 32.26 76.15
C LEU A 150 19.62 31.45 77.20
N VAL A 151 20.94 31.60 77.29
CA VAL A 151 21.77 30.96 78.32
C VAL A 151 21.33 31.42 79.71
N THR A 152 21.10 32.72 79.90
CA THR A 152 20.65 33.28 81.17
C THR A 152 19.28 32.70 81.57
N ALA A 153 18.29 32.78 80.67
CA ALA A 153 16.95 32.26 80.93
C ALA A 153 16.94 30.75 81.20
N ALA A 154 17.70 29.98 80.41
CA ALA A 154 17.80 28.54 80.61
C ALA A 154 18.55 28.17 81.90
N THR A 155 19.53 28.98 82.32
CA THR A 155 20.24 28.83 83.59
C THR A 155 19.31 29.07 84.77
N GLU A 156 18.52 30.15 84.73
CA GLU A 156 17.52 30.45 85.77
C GLU A 156 16.47 29.34 85.87
N GLN A 157 15.98 28.87 84.73
CA GLN A 157 15.04 27.76 84.67
C GLN A 157 15.64 26.47 85.22
N TYR A 158 16.86 26.12 84.82
CA TYR A 158 17.56 24.95 85.32
C TYR A 158 17.74 25.00 86.84
N ILE A 159 18.18 26.14 87.39
CA ILE A 159 18.34 26.32 88.84
C ILE A 159 17.00 26.15 89.55
N LYS A 160 15.92 26.73 89.00
CA LYS A 160 14.58 26.61 89.57
C LYS A 160 14.07 25.17 89.57
N GLU A 161 14.30 24.43 88.49
CA GLU A 161 13.89 23.02 88.35
C GLU A 161 14.75 22.08 89.20
N ASN A 162 16.01 22.46 89.48
CA ASN A 162 16.98 21.64 90.20
C ASN A 162 17.38 22.25 91.55
N GLN A 163 16.49 23.04 92.15
CA GLN A 163 16.82 23.90 93.29
C GLN A 163 17.45 23.14 94.45
N THR A 164 16.86 22.01 94.86
CA THR A 164 17.39 21.18 95.96
C THR A 164 18.81 20.69 95.69
N THR A 165 19.10 20.29 94.45
CA THR A 165 20.43 19.82 94.04
C THR A 165 21.44 20.97 94.05
N VAL A 166 21.04 22.15 93.56
CA VAL A 166 21.89 23.34 93.55
C VAL A 166 22.17 23.81 94.98
N ASP A 167 21.15 23.84 95.84
CA ASP A 167 21.28 24.21 97.26
C ASP A 167 22.19 23.23 98.02
N ALA A 168 22.07 21.92 97.74
CA ALA A 168 22.95 20.91 98.31
C ALA A 168 24.42 21.06 97.84
N LEU A 169 24.63 21.39 96.56
CA LEU A 169 25.96 21.73 96.04
C LEU A 169 26.54 22.98 96.71
N ILE A 170 25.73 24.01 96.90
CA ILE A 170 26.15 25.23 97.61
C ILE A 170 26.56 24.88 99.04
N ALA A 171 25.72 24.16 99.78
CA ALA A 171 26.01 23.78 101.17
C ALA A 171 27.33 22.98 101.28
N LYS A 172 27.52 21.99 100.41
CA LYS A 172 28.75 21.20 100.34
C LYS A 172 29.98 22.07 100.05
N ASN A 173 29.89 22.93 99.03
CA ASN A 173 31.01 23.80 98.65
C ASN A 173 31.30 24.88 99.71
N VAL A 174 30.29 25.31 100.49
CA VAL A 174 30.48 26.18 101.66
C VAL A 174 31.27 25.44 102.74
N GLU A 175 30.93 24.20 103.07
CA GLU A 175 31.70 23.41 104.05
C GLU A 175 33.16 23.22 103.63
N GLU A 176 33.40 22.94 102.34
CA GLU A 176 34.75 22.82 101.78
C GLU A 176 35.52 24.15 101.90
N GLN A 177 34.89 25.29 101.57
CA GLN A 177 35.53 26.60 101.66
C GLN A 177 35.75 27.06 103.10
N VAL A 178 34.83 26.77 104.03
CA VAL A 178 35.03 27.02 105.47
C VAL A 178 36.24 26.24 105.97
N THR A 179 36.36 24.98 105.57
CA THR A 179 37.51 24.14 105.95
C THR A 179 38.82 24.67 105.34
N ALA A 180 38.79 25.14 104.09
CA ALA A 180 39.95 25.76 103.44
C ALA A 180 40.37 27.07 104.13
N ALA A 181 39.39 27.93 104.47
CA ALA A 181 39.62 29.17 105.21
C ALA A 181 40.18 28.90 106.62
N ALA A 182 39.67 27.88 107.32
CA ALA A 182 40.18 27.46 108.62
C ALA A 182 41.65 27.04 108.53
N LYS A 183 42.01 26.22 107.52
CA LYS A 183 43.39 25.83 107.25
C LYS A 183 44.29 27.03 106.95
N GLN A 184 43.79 28.04 106.21
CA GLN A 184 44.55 29.27 105.98
C GLN A 184 44.77 30.08 107.27
N GLN A 185 43.75 30.21 108.13
CA GLN A 185 43.91 30.90 109.41
C GLN A 185 44.90 30.19 110.35
N MET A 186 44.94 28.85 110.33
CA MET A 186 45.92 28.08 111.11
C MET A 186 47.38 28.33 110.69
N LEU A 187 47.63 28.91 109.52
CA LEU A 187 48.98 29.31 109.07
C LEU A 187 49.41 30.67 109.62
N THR A 188 48.53 31.38 110.35
CA THR A 188 48.90 32.65 110.98
C THR A 188 49.92 32.42 112.11
N PRO A 189 50.91 33.30 112.30
CA PRO A 189 51.96 33.12 113.31
C PRO A 189 51.41 32.93 114.73
N ASP A 190 50.31 33.61 115.06
CA ASP A 190 49.68 33.52 116.37
C ASP A 190 49.09 32.14 116.62
N ILE A 191 48.37 31.56 115.65
CA ILE A 191 47.78 30.23 115.79
C ILE A 191 48.85 29.14 115.72
N GLN A 192 49.86 29.28 114.85
CA GLN A 192 50.98 28.33 114.79
C GLN A 192 51.74 28.27 116.12
N LYS A 193 51.98 29.42 116.74
CA LYS A 193 52.60 29.49 118.06
C LYS A 193 51.73 28.85 119.14
N GLN A 194 50.42 29.14 119.15
CA GLN A 194 49.49 28.50 120.08
C GLN A 194 49.46 26.97 119.93
N MET A 195 49.57 26.46 118.71
CA MET A 195 49.65 25.02 118.45
C MET A 195 50.98 24.43 118.95
N GLU A 196 52.11 25.08 118.70
CA GLU A 196 53.42 24.65 119.20
C GLU A 196 53.46 24.63 120.73
N ASP A 197 52.92 25.67 121.37
CA ASP A 197 52.78 25.75 122.83
C ASP A 197 51.90 24.61 123.38
N ALA A 198 50.78 24.30 122.71
CA ALA A 198 49.89 23.19 123.11
C ALA A 198 50.54 21.81 122.95
N VAL A 199 51.33 21.59 121.89
CA VAL A 199 52.11 20.36 121.70
C VAL A 199 53.18 20.23 122.80
N ASN A 200 53.91 21.31 123.09
CA ASN A 200 54.91 21.34 124.14
C ASN A 200 54.30 21.08 125.52
N GLN A 201 53.07 21.56 125.77
CA GLN A 201 52.34 21.30 127.01
C GLN A 201 51.93 19.83 127.15
N GLN A 202 51.45 19.19 126.08
CA GLN A 202 51.14 17.75 126.09
C GLN A 202 52.40 16.90 126.28
N LEU A 203 53.51 17.30 125.66
CA LEU A 203 54.79 16.63 125.81
C LEU A 203 55.33 16.75 127.25
N LEU A 204 55.16 17.93 127.88
CA LEU A 204 55.52 18.13 129.27
C LEU A 204 54.70 17.23 130.21
N ALA A 205 53.38 17.16 130.00
CA ALA A 205 52.50 16.28 130.78
C ALA A 205 52.87 14.79 130.61
N TYR A 206 53.25 14.37 129.40
CA TYR A 206 53.71 13.00 129.15
C TYR A 206 55.05 12.70 129.84
N LYS A 207 56.04 13.61 129.75
CA LYS A 207 57.32 13.49 130.45
C LYS A 207 57.16 13.40 131.97
N GLN A 208 56.18 14.12 132.53
CA GLN A 208 55.84 14.05 133.95
C GLN A 208 55.17 12.71 134.32
N ALA A 209 54.31 12.18 133.46
CA ALA A 209 53.65 10.89 133.68
C ALA A 209 54.57 9.67 133.42
N LYS A 210 55.60 9.83 132.58
CA LYS A 210 56.61 8.82 132.26
C LYS A 210 58.01 9.45 132.16
N PRO A 211 58.76 9.53 133.28
CA PRO A 211 60.08 10.16 133.34
C PRO A 211 61.17 9.42 132.52
N ASP A 212 61.03 8.09 132.38
CA ASP A 212 62.01 7.21 131.73
C ASP A 212 61.72 6.93 130.24
N ALA A 213 60.84 7.74 129.62
CA ALA A 213 60.46 7.56 128.21
C ALA A 213 61.67 7.71 127.27
N SER A 214 61.83 6.76 126.35
CA SER A 214 62.89 6.79 125.34
C SER A 214 62.70 7.94 124.34
N GLU A 215 63.78 8.33 123.67
CA GLU A 215 63.74 9.38 122.64
C GLU A 215 62.78 9.02 121.49
N ALA A 216 62.67 7.74 121.14
CA ALA A 216 61.71 7.23 120.16
C ALA A 216 60.25 7.32 120.65
N GLU A 217 59.99 7.04 121.93
CA GLU A 217 58.65 7.20 122.52
C GLU A 217 58.25 8.67 122.61
N LEU A 218 59.18 9.57 122.94
CA LEU A 218 58.93 11.01 122.95
C LEU A 218 58.66 11.55 121.54
N ALA A 219 59.38 11.08 120.52
CA ALA A 219 59.13 11.45 119.13
C ALA A 219 57.74 10.99 118.63
N ALA A 220 57.37 9.74 118.90
CA ALA A 220 56.04 9.20 118.55
C ALA A 220 54.89 9.93 119.28
N VAL A 221 55.10 10.28 120.55
CA VAL A 221 54.13 11.07 121.31
C VAL A 221 54.04 12.50 120.80
N THR A 222 55.17 13.10 120.41
CA THR A 222 55.18 14.46 119.83
C THR A 222 54.44 14.49 118.49
N GLU A 223 54.62 13.50 117.63
CA GLU A 223 53.89 13.38 116.37
C GLU A 223 52.38 13.19 116.59
N LYS A 224 51.99 12.30 117.51
CA LYS A 224 50.59 12.09 117.89
C LYS A 224 49.97 13.34 118.52
N ALA A 225 50.71 14.05 119.37
CA ALA A 225 50.30 15.31 119.98
C ALA A 225 50.12 16.40 118.91
N ARG A 226 51.04 16.51 117.95
CA ARG A 226 50.94 17.44 116.82
C ARG A 226 49.69 17.18 115.98
N ALA A 227 49.44 15.92 115.59
CA ALA A 227 48.25 15.54 114.84
C ALA A 227 46.96 15.83 115.62
N ALA A 228 46.93 15.54 116.92
CA ALA A 228 45.78 15.80 117.78
C ALA A 228 45.53 17.29 117.99
N VAL A 229 46.58 18.08 118.20
CA VAL A 229 46.50 19.55 118.34
C VAL A 229 46.09 20.18 117.03
N GLU A 230 46.63 19.74 115.89
CA GLU A 230 46.21 20.17 114.55
C GLU A 230 44.72 19.90 114.31
N ALA A 231 44.24 18.69 114.58
CA ALA A 231 42.82 18.34 114.43
C ALA A 231 41.90 19.18 115.35
N ALA A 232 42.27 19.31 116.64
CA ALA A 232 41.49 20.08 117.61
C ALA A 232 41.50 21.59 117.30
N THR A 233 42.61 22.11 116.76
CA THR A 233 42.72 23.52 116.35
C THR A 233 41.91 23.77 115.10
N LEU A 234 41.94 22.85 114.13
CA LEU A 234 41.11 22.93 112.94
C LEU A 234 39.62 22.94 113.29
N GLU A 235 39.18 22.09 114.22
CA GLU A 235 37.80 22.08 114.71
C GLU A 235 37.41 23.41 115.36
N LYS A 236 38.26 23.95 116.24
CA LYS A 236 38.03 25.25 116.91
C LYS A 236 37.98 26.42 115.93
N VAL A 237 38.94 26.51 115.01
CA VAL A 237 39.01 27.58 114.00
C VAL A 237 37.81 27.47 113.04
N THR A 238 37.44 26.25 112.64
CA THR A 238 36.23 25.99 111.85
C THR A 238 34.96 26.44 112.57
N ALA A 239 34.83 26.12 113.86
CA ALA A 239 33.70 26.58 114.68
C ALA A 239 33.68 28.11 114.84
N ALA A 240 34.84 28.74 114.99
CA ALA A 240 34.97 30.21 115.06
C ALA A 240 34.56 30.88 113.75
N ILE A 241 34.98 30.33 112.60
CA ILE A 241 34.54 30.82 111.28
C ILE A 241 33.02 30.65 111.12
N LYS A 242 32.47 29.50 111.51
CA LYS A 242 31.01 29.24 111.45
C LYS A 242 30.20 30.19 112.35
N ALA A 243 30.78 30.64 113.47
CA ALA A 243 30.15 31.59 114.38
C ALA A 243 30.27 33.06 113.92
N ASP A 244 31.21 33.39 113.03
CA ASP A 244 31.33 34.72 112.45
C ASP A 244 30.36 34.90 111.28
N GLU A 245 29.22 35.51 111.57
CA GLU A 245 28.15 35.78 110.60
C GLU A 245 28.65 36.51 109.35
N LYS A 246 29.60 37.46 109.49
CA LYS A 246 30.11 38.22 108.32
C LYS A 246 30.95 37.35 107.40
N THR A 247 31.86 36.56 107.97
CA THR A 247 32.69 35.62 107.21
C THR A 247 31.84 34.54 106.56
N MET A 248 30.86 33.98 107.28
CA MET A 248 29.94 32.99 106.70
C MET A 248 29.06 33.58 105.58
N ALA A 249 28.56 34.80 105.74
CA ALA A 249 27.80 35.47 104.69
C ALA A 249 28.65 35.73 103.43
N TYR A 250 29.92 36.13 103.60
CA TYR A 250 30.86 36.30 102.50
C TYR A 250 31.16 34.97 101.79
N ILE A 251 31.55 33.92 102.53
CA ILE A 251 31.82 32.59 101.96
C ILE A 251 30.59 32.06 101.22
N THR A 252 29.41 32.16 101.82
CA THR A 252 28.16 31.70 101.21
C THR A 252 27.85 32.46 99.92
N SER A 253 28.06 33.78 99.89
CA SER A 253 27.87 34.62 98.70
C SER A 253 28.82 34.23 97.56
N GLU A 254 30.11 34.11 97.84
CA GLU A 254 31.12 33.75 96.83
C GLU A 254 30.93 32.32 96.31
N VAL A 255 30.63 31.36 97.20
CA VAL A 255 30.29 29.99 96.78
C VAL A 255 29.04 29.98 95.93
N THR A 256 27.99 30.71 96.31
CA THR A 256 26.75 30.80 95.53
C THR A 256 27.02 31.36 94.14
N LYS A 257 27.84 32.42 94.01
CA LYS A 257 28.24 32.96 92.71
C LYS A 257 29.02 31.94 91.88
N ALA A 258 29.99 31.26 92.48
CA ALA A 258 30.82 30.25 91.80
C ALA A 258 30.00 29.06 91.32
N VAL A 259 29.08 28.54 92.15
CA VAL A 259 28.19 27.44 91.77
C VAL A 259 27.26 27.86 90.65
N LYS A 260 26.63 29.05 90.73
CA LYS A 260 25.77 29.56 89.66
C LYS A 260 26.52 29.77 88.35
N ALA A 261 27.75 30.29 88.40
CA ALA A 261 28.61 30.43 87.22
C ALA A 261 28.98 29.06 86.60
N GLY A 262 29.25 28.04 87.43
CA GLY A 262 29.49 26.67 86.96
C GLY A 262 28.26 26.06 86.28
N VAL A 263 27.07 26.25 86.86
CA VAL A 263 25.80 25.82 86.26
C VAL A 263 25.57 26.54 84.93
N GLN A 264 25.80 27.86 84.89
CA GLN A 264 25.67 28.66 83.66
C GLN A 264 26.60 28.15 82.55
N ALA A 265 27.85 27.84 82.86
CA ALA A 265 28.82 27.33 81.88
C ALA A 265 28.38 25.97 81.29
N GLU A 266 27.77 25.10 82.10
CA GLU A 266 27.27 23.81 81.61
C GLU A 266 25.99 23.98 80.76
N VAL A 267 25.11 24.89 81.15
CA VAL A 267 23.93 25.27 80.36
C VAL A 267 24.36 25.89 79.02
N GLU A 268 25.39 26.73 79.03
CA GLU A 268 25.94 27.33 77.81
C GLU A 268 26.43 26.28 76.82
N LYS A 269 27.16 25.25 77.28
CA LYS A 269 27.56 24.13 76.41
C LYS A 269 26.37 23.43 75.77
N GLN A 270 25.27 23.24 76.52
CA GLN A 270 24.05 22.63 75.97
C GLN A 270 23.37 23.52 74.93
N VAL A 271 23.34 24.84 75.15
CA VAL A 271 22.82 25.80 74.17
C VAL A 271 23.68 25.78 72.90
N ASP A 272 25.01 25.79 73.04
CA ASP A 272 25.93 25.70 71.91
C ASP A 272 25.78 24.41 71.12
N ALA A 273 25.64 23.27 71.80
CA ALA A 273 25.38 21.99 71.14
C ALA A 273 24.07 22.02 70.34
N LYS A 274 22.99 22.58 70.91
CA LYS A 274 21.70 22.73 70.20
C LYS A 274 21.81 23.65 68.99
N LEU A 275 22.55 24.75 69.08
CA LEU A 275 22.80 25.64 67.95
C LEU A 275 23.63 24.96 66.86
N ALA A 276 24.65 24.19 67.23
CA ALA A 276 25.45 23.42 66.28
C ALA A 276 24.61 22.38 65.53
N ASP A 277 23.73 21.66 66.23
CA ASP A 277 22.79 20.70 65.62
C ASP A 277 21.79 21.40 64.68
N ALA A 278 21.22 22.54 65.10
CA ALA A 278 20.31 23.32 64.27
C ALA A 278 21.00 23.82 62.98
N SER A 279 22.24 24.29 63.09
CA SER A 279 23.06 24.71 61.96
C SER A 279 23.31 23.57 60.97
N LYS A 280 23.63 22.37 61.48
CA LYS A 280 23.79 21.16 60.67
C LYS A 280 22.50 20.79 59.93
N GLN A 281 21.36 20.80 60.63
CA GLN A 281 20.05 20.52 60.02
C GLN A 281 19.68 21.53 58.93
N LEU A 282 20.00 22.82 59.12
CA LEU A 282 19.81 23.86 58.09
C LEU A 282 20.67 23.60 56.86
N SER A 283 21.94 23.23 57.04
CA SER A 283 22.84 22.87 55.94
C SER A 283 22.30 21.69 55.12
N GLU A 284 21.84 20.64 55.80
CA GLU A 284 21.21 19.47 55.16
C GLU A 284 19.92 19.84 54.41
N ALA A 285 19.06 20.67 55.02
CA ALA A 285 17.83 21.15 54.38
C ALA A 285 18.13 22.00 53.14
N LYS A 286 19.14 22.88 53.19
CA LYS A 286 19.59 23.67 52.05
C LYS A 286 20.09 22.78 50.90
N ALA A 287 20.86 21.73 51.21
CA ALA A 287 21.34 20.77 50.23
C ALA A 287 20.17 20.02 49.55
N LYS A 288 19.17 19.59 50.33
CA LYS A 288 17.94 18.96 49.80
C LYS A 288 17.15 19.90 48.88
N LEU A 289 17.01 21.17 49.26
CA LEU A 289 16.36 22.19 48.41
C LEU A 289 17.11 22.40 47.09
N ALA A 290 18.44 22.50 47.14
CA ALA A 290 19.25 22.63 45.93
C ALA A 290 19.09 21.42 44.99
N ALA A 291 19.02 20.19 45.55
CA ALA A 291 18.76 18.98 44.77
C ALA A 291 17.35 18.99 44.15
N ALA A 292 16.32 19.34 44.92
CA ALA A 292 14.95 19.45 44.44
C ALA A 292 14.81 20.51 43.33
N LYS A 293 15.49 21.66 43.48
CA LYS A 293 15.54 22.71 42.44
C LYS A 293 16.13 22.18 41.14
N LYS A 294 17.25 21.45 41.20
CA LYS A 294 17.87 20.83 40.02
C LYS A 294 16.94 19.84 39.34
N GLN A 295 16.21 19.01 40.10
CA GLN A 295 15.23 18.08 39.53
C GLN A 295 14.07 18.81 38.83
N LEU A 296 13.56 19.90 39.41
CA LEU A 296 12.54 20.73 38.77
C LEU A 296 13.02 21.38 37.48
N ASP A 297 14.24 21.90 37.48
CA ASP A 297 14.82 22.52 36.28
C ASP A 297 15.05 21.47 35.17
N ALA A 298 15.50 20.26 35.54
CA ALA A 298 15.62 19.15 34.60
C ALA A 298 14.26 18.73 34.00
N GLY A 299 13.23 18.58 34.83
CA GLY A 299 11.88 18.26 34.38
C GLY A 299 11.27 19.34 33.47
N LYS A 300 11.51 20.63 33.78
CA LYS A 300 11.13 21.76 32.89
C LYS A 300 11.82 21.66 31.54
N ALA A 301 13.12 21.39 31.52
CA ALA A 301 13.88 21.27 30.28
C ALA A 301 13.44 20.07 29.43
N GLU A 302 13.08 18.95 30.06
CA GLU A 302 12.56 17.78 29.36
C GLU A 302 11.19 18.04 28.73
N LEU A 303 10.24 18.64 29.46
CA LEU A 303 8.95 19.04 28.89
C LEU A 303 9.12 20.03 27.74
N ALA A 304 10.00 21.03 27.88
CA ALA A 304 10.27 21.99 26.82
C ALA A 304 10.80 21.34 25.52
N LYS A 305 11.54 20.23 25.62
CA LYS A 305 12.01 19.45 24.45
C LYS A 305 10.90 18.57 23.85
N ASN A 306 9.95 18.11 24.66
CA ASN A 306 8.88 17.23 24.19
C ASN A 306 7.76 18.00 23.46
N ALA A 307 7.48 19.24 23.85
CA ALA A 307 6.48 20.09 23.19
C ALA A 307 6.66 20.23 21.66
N PRO A 308 7.84 20.61 21.13
CA PRO A 308 8.05 20.70 19.67
C PRO A 308 7.98 19.32 18.98
N THR A 309 8.33 18.24 19.68
CA THR A 309 8.23 16.87 19.15
C THR A 309 6.77 16.47 18.93
N ILE A 310 5.88 16.80 19.86
CA ILE A 310 4.42 16.59 19.73
C ILE A 310 3.88 17.40 18.54
N ALA A 311 4.23 18.69 18.45
CA ALA A 311 3.79 19.55 17.35
C ALA A 311 4.31 19.06 15.98
N ALA A 312 5.54 18.56 15.91
CA ALA A 312 6.08 17.93 14.71
C ALA A 312 5.32 16.64 14.36
N GLY A 313 4.98 15.83 15.36
CA GLY A 313 4.15 14.62 15.19
C GLY A 313 2.76 14.93 14.63
N GLU A 314 2.09 15.97 15.13
CA GLU A 314 0.81 16.44 14.60
C GLU A 314 0.91 16.84 13.12
N LYS A 315 1.94 17.61 12.76
CA LYS A 315 2.16 18.02 11.36
C LYS A 315 2.44 16.83 10.45
N LYS A 316 3.23 15.85 10.91
CA LYS A 316 3.51 14.62 10.17
C LYS A 316 2.24 13.81 9.92
N LEU A 317 1.39 13.65 10.93
CA LEU A 317 0.11 12.94 10.76
C LEU A 317 -0.82 13.67 9.79
N ALA A 318 -0.91 15.00 9.86
CA ALA A 318 -1.72 15.77 8.92
C ALA A 318 -1.20 15.66 7.47
N ALA A 319 0.12 15.56 7.28
CA ALA A 319 0.71 15.32 5.96
C ALA A 319 0.40 13.89 5.46
N ALA A 320 0.60 12.88 6.32
CA ALA A 320 0.30 11.48 6.01
C ALA A 320 -1.18 11.27 5.66
N GLU A 321 -2.10 11.95 6.35
CA GLU A 321 -3.53 11.91 6.03
C GLU A 321 -3.82 12.40 4.60
N LYS A 322 -3.20 13.51 4.19
CA LYS A 322 -3.32 14.03 2.82
C LYS A 322 -2.72 13.08 1.79
N GLU A 323 -1.59 12.45 2.10
CA GLU A 323 -0.95 11.46 1.22
C GLU A 323 -1.82 10.21 1.05
N LEU A 324 -2.46 9.73 2.13
CA LEU A 324 -3.40 8.62 2.07
C LEU A 324 -4.63 8.94 1.22
N ASP A 325 -5.19 10.15 1.35
CA ASP A 325 -6.33 10.55 0.53
C ASP A 325 -5.95 10.72 -0.94
N ALA A 326 -4.76 11.25 -1.23
CA ALA A 326 -4.23 11.28 -2.59
C ALA A 326 -3.98 9.87 -3.15
N GLY A 327 -3.47 8.94 -2.33
CA GLY A 327 -3.28 7.53 -2.69
C GLY A 327 -4.59 6.83 -3.00
N LYS A 328 -5.64 7.04 -2.19
CA LYS A 328 -7.00 6.52 -2.45
C LYS A 328 -7.55 7.05 -3.78
N ALA A 329 -7.42 8.35 -4.04
CA ALA A 329 -7.89 8.94 -5.30
C ALA A 329 -7.18 8.33 -6.51
N LYS A 330 -5.85 8.15 -6.44
CA LYS A 330 -5.08 7.48 -7.50
C LYS A 330 -5.53 6.04 -7.75
N LEU A 331 -5.90 5.29 -6.71
CA LEU A 331 -6.43 3.95 -6.89
C LEU A 331 -7.79 3.95 -7.58
N VAL A 332 -8.69 4.88 -7.24
CA VAL A 332 -9.97 5.02 -7.94
C VAL A 332 -9.76 5.34 -9.43
N ASP A 333 -8.82 6.24 -9.74
CA ASP A 333 -8.48 6.58 -11.12
C ASP A 333 -7.86 5.38 -11.86
N ALA A 334 -6.95 4.64 -11.22
CA ALA A 334 -6.34 3.45 -11.79
C ALA A 334 -7.35 2.32 -12.04
N GLU A 335 -8.32 2.12 -11.14
CA GLU A 335 -9.42 1.17 -11.33
C GLU A 335 -10.25 1.51 -12.57
N LYS A 336 -10.56 2.80 -12.76
CA LYS A 336 -11.26 3.26 -13.98
C LYS A 336 -10.41 3.03 -15.24
N GLN A 337 -9.12 3.34 -15.19
CA GLN A 337 -8.22 3.11 -16.33
C GLN A 337 -8.12 1.63 -16.70
N LEU A 338 -8.11 0.72 -15.72
CA LEU A 338 -8.14 -0.71 -15.97
C LEU A 338 -9.45 -1.15 -16.63
N ALA A 339 -10.60 -0.65 -16.16
CA ALA A 339 -11.89 -0.96 -16.79
C ALA A 339 -11.96 -0.45 -18.25
N ASP A 340 -11.46 0.76 -18.50
CA ASP A 340 -11.39 1.33 -19.85
C ASP A 340 -10.46 0.51 -20.77
N ALA A 341 -9.29 0.10 -20.25
CA ALA A 341 -8.33 -0.73 -20.98
C ALA A 341 -8.87 -2.14 -21.28
N GLU A 342 -9.58 -2.76 -20.34
CA GLU A 342 -10.25 -4.05 -20.54
C GLU A 342 -11.27 -3.98 -21.68
N LYS A 343 -12.06 -2.90 -21.74
CA LYS A 343 -13.00 -2.66 -22.83
C LYS A 343 -12.28 -2.48 -24.17
N GLN A 344 -11.19 -1.70 -24.20
CA GLN A 344 -10.40 -1.51 -25.42
C GLN A 344 -9.78 -2.82 -25.93
N LEU A 345 -9.34 -3.70 -25.03
CA LEU A 345 -8.86 -5.03 -25.40
C LEU A 345 -9.98 -5.90 -25.97
N ALA A 346 -11.17 -5.89 -25.35
CA ALA A 346 -12.32 -6.61 -25.90
C ALA A 346 -12.69 -6.13 -27.32
N ASP A 347 -12.75 -4.81 -27.52
CA ASP A 347 -13.02 -4.20 -28.83
C ASP A 347 -11.92 -4.52 -29.85
N GLY A 348 -10.66 -4.49 -29.44
CA GLY A 348 -9.51 -4.85 -30.27
C GLY A 348 -9.55 -6.31 -30.70
N LYS A 349 -9.84 -7.23 -29.76
CA LYS A 349 -9.98 -8.66 -30.04
C LYS A 349 -11.11 -8.94 -31.03
N ALA A 350 -12.25 -8.28 -30.88
CA ALA A 350 -13.39 -8.44 -31.78
C ALA A 350 -13.05 -8.04 -33.22
N LYS A 351 -12.27 -6.98 -33.43
CA LYS A 351 -11.81 -6.56 -34.76
C LYS A 351 -10.84 -7.57 -35.40
N LEU A 352 -9.96 -8.17 -34.61
CA LEU A 352 -9.07 -9.24 -35.08
C LEU A 352 -9.89 -10.46 -35.52
N ASP A 353 -10.88 -10.85 -34.71
CA ASP A 353 -11.76 -11.98 -35.02
C ASP A 353 -12.61 -11.74 -36.27
N GLU A 354 -13.06 -10.51 -36.50
CA GLU A 354 -13.78 -10.13 -37.72
C GLU A 354 -12.91 -10.30 -38.97
N PHE A 355 -11.64 -9.88 -38.91
CA PHE A 355 -10.69 -10.07 -40.01
C PHE A 355 -10.41 -11.55 -40.27
N GLU A 356 -10.15 -12.33 -39.22
CA GLU A 356 -9.90 -13.78 -39.32
C GLU A 356 -11.11 -14.52 -39.91
N ALA A 357 -12.33 -14.14 -39.51
CA ALA A 357 -13.56 -14.68 -40.08
C ALA A 357 -13.72 -14.33 -41.57
N GLY A 358 -13.38 -13.09 -41.95
CA GLY A 358 -13.35 -12.68 -43.35
C GLY A 358 -12.36 -13.49 -44.18
N GLN A 359 -11.13 -13.69 -43.67
CA GLN A 359 -10.12 -14.52 -44.33
C GLN A 359 -10.63 -15.95 -44.54
N ALA A 360 -11.25 -16.56 -43.52
CA ALA A 360 -11.84 -17.89 -43.63
C ALA A 360 -12.97 -17.97 -44.68
N GLN A 361 -13.77 -16.91 -44.84
CA GLN A 361 -14.79 -16.83 -45.89
C GLN A 361 -14.18 -16.79 -47.30
N ILE A 362 -13.09 -16.05 -47.48
CA ILE A 362 -12.36 -16.04 -48.76
C ILE A 362 -11.76 -17.41 -49.04
N ASP A 363 -11.09 -18.02 -48.07
CA ASP A 363 -10.48 -19.34 -48.24
C ASP A 363 -11.53 -20.40 -48.61
N ALA A 364 -12.71 -20.35 -47.99
CA ALA A 364 -13.85 -21.20 -48.34
C ALA A 364 -14.40 -20.92 -49.76
N GLY A 365 -14.46 -19.65 -50.18
CA GLY A 365 -14.83 -19.26 -51.53
C GLY A 365 -13.83 -19.78 -52.58
N TYR A 366 -12.53 -19.67 -52.31
CA TYR A 366 -11.47 -20.26 -53.14
C TYR A 366 -11.56 -21.78 -53.21
N ALA A 367 -11.82 -22.45 -52.09
CA ALA A 367 -12.03 -23.90 -52.07
C ALA A 367 -13.20 -24.29 -52.97
N THR A 368 -14.32 -23.56 -52.89
CA THR A 368 -15.51 -23.77 -53.75
C THR A 368 -15.19 -23.56 -55.23
N LEU A 369 -14.41 -22.52 -55.59
CA LEU A 369 -13.98 -22.31 -56.97
C LEU A 369 -13.13 -23.47 -57.50
N MET A 370 -12.26 -24.01 -56.64
CA MET A 370 -11.37 -25.13 -56.98
C MET A 370 -12.09 -26.47 -57.07
N GLU A 371 -13.37 -26.59 -56.67
CA GLU A 371 -14.19 -27.77 -56.95
C GLU A 371 -14.51 -27.91 -58.45
N ASN A 372 -14.45 -26.81 -59.22
CA ASN A 372 -14.60 -26.87 -60.67
C ASN A 372 -13.32 -27.40 -61.32
N GLU A 373 -13.41 -28.58 -61.95
CA GLU A 373 -12.26 -29.25 -62.56
C GLU A 373 -11.55 -28.42 -63.64
N LYS A 374 -12.29 -27.64 -64.44
CA LYS A 374 -11.69 -26.77 -65.47
C LYS A 374 -10.87 -25.66 -64.81
N ILE A 375 -11.40 -25.03 -63.75
CA ILE A 375 -10.70 -23.99 -62.99
C ILE A 375 -9.46 -24.58 -62.31
N ALA A 376 -9.62 -25.71 -61.60
CA ALA A 376 -8.51 -26.38 -60.91
C ALA A 376 -7.40 -26.82 -61.88
N ALA A 377 -7.75 -27.27 -63.09
CA ALA A 377 -6.78 -27.62 -64.11
C ALA A 377 -5.96 -26.41 -64.58
N LYS A 378 -6.60 -25.25 -64.81
CA LYS A 378 -5.92 -23.99 -65.17
C LYS A 378 -4.99 -23.53 -64.04
N VAL A 379 -5.44 -23.58 -62.79
CA VAL A 379 -4.61 -23.23 -61.62
C VAL A 379 -3.39 -24.15 -61.51
N LYS A 380 -3.58 -25.47 -61.66
CA LYS A 380 -2.50 -26.45 -61.48
C LYS A 380 -1.51 -26.50 -62.65
N ASN A 381 -2.01 -26.45 -63.89
CA ASN A 381 -1.20 -26.67 -65.09
C ASN A 381 -0.61 -25.37 -65.62
N ASP A 382 -1.37 -24.27 -65.52
CA ASP A 382 -1.00 -22.97 -66.08
C ASP A 382 -0.51 -21.99 -65.00
N ASN A 383 -0.47 -22.43 -63.73
CA ASN A 383 -0.03 -21.66 -62.57
C ASN A 383 -0.77 -20.32 -62.43
N MET A 384 -2.06 -20.32 -62.76
CA MET A 384 -2.95 -19.15 -62.66
C MET A 384 -3.51 -18.98 -61.26
N ASP A 385 -3.83 -17.73 -60.86
CA ASP A 385 -4.67 -17.46 -59.68
C ASP A 385 -6.07 -18.03 -59.92
N ALA A 386 -6.71 -18.56 -58.87
CA ALA A 386 -8.00 -19.23 -59.02
C ALA A 386 -9.14 -18.29 -59.45
N LEU A 387 -9.07 -17.00 -59.11
CA LEU A 387 -10.04 -16.01 -59.62
C LEU A 387 -9.84 -15.79 -61.12
N ASP A 388 -8.59 -15.58 -61.56
CA ASP A 388 -8.26 -15.36 -62.98
C ASP A 388 -8.63 -16.59 -63.83
N ALA A 389 -8.35 -17.79 -63.31
CA ALA A 389 -8.78 -19.04 -63.90
C ALA A 389 -10.31 -19.15 -63.97
N GLY A 390 -11.02 -18.69 -62.93
CA GLY A 390 -12.49 -18.63 -62.91
C GLY A 390 -13.06 -17.75 -64.01
N TYR A 391 -12.57 -16.52 -64.16
CA TYR A 391 -13.00 -15.63 -65.25
C TYR A 391 -12.70 -16.22 -66.62
N LEU A 392 -11.49 -16.76 -66.81
CA LEU A 392 -11.09 -17.37 -68.08
C LEU A 392 -11.97 -18.57 -68.45
N VAL A 393 -12.26 -19.46 -67.49
CA VAL A 393 -13.13 -20.63 -67.72
C VAL A 393 -14.56 -20.20 -68.07
N VAL A 394 -15.07 -19.10 -67.48
CA VAL A 394 -16.37 -18.54 -67.87
C VAL A 394 -16.34 -18.02 -69.31
N GLU A 395 -15.27 -17.34 -69.72
CA GLU A 395 -15.11 -16.87 -71.10
C GLU A 395 -14.98 -18.02 -72.11
N GLU A 396 -14.12 -19.00 -71.83
CA GLU A 396 -13.93 -20.20 -72.64
C GLU A 396 -15.24 -21.00 -72.76
N SER A 397 -15.94 -21.22 -71.64
CA SER A 397 -17.22 -21.94 -71.64
C SER A 397 -18.32 -21.17 -72.38
N THR A 398 -18.30 -19.82 -72.36
CA THR A 398 -19.21 -19.00 -73.16
C THR A 398 -18.92 -19.16 -74.65
N ALA A 399 -17.65 -19.17 -75.05
CA ALA A 399 -17.23 -19.33 -76.43
C ALA A 399 -17.61 -20.71 -76.97
N GLU A 400 -17.33 -21.78 -76.21
CA GLU A 400 -17.74 -23.16 -76.53
C GLU A 400 -19.26 -23.25 -76.72
N THR A 401 -20.04 -22.72 -75.77
CA THR A 401 -21.52 -22.75 -75.82
C THR A 401 -22.07 -21.92 -76.98
N THR A 402 -21.47 -20.76 -77.29
CA THR A 402 -21.87 -19.91 -78.42
C THR A 402 -21.58 -20.57 -79.75
N GLU A 403 -20.41 -21.21 -79.90
CA GLU A 403 -20.07 -21.96 -81.11
C GLU A 403 -21.06 -23.12 -81.34
N ASP A 404 -21.42 -23.86 -80.27
CA ASP A 404 -22.44 -24.93 -80.32
C ASP A 404 -23.81 -24.38 -80.75
N LEU A 405 -24.32 -23.36 -80.05
CA LEU A 405 -25.63 -22.73 -80.32
C LEU A 405 -25.71 -22.14 -81.74
N VAL A 406 -24.68 -21.43 -82.20
CA VAL A 406 -24.63 -20.86 -83.57
C VAL A 406 -24.58 -21.97 -84.60
N THR A 407 -23.78 -23.01 -84.37
CA THR A 407 -23.71 -24.17 -85.27
C THR A 407 -25.07 -24.85 -85.40
N ARG A 408 -25.79 -25.06 -84.28
CA ARG A 408 -27.14 -25.62 -84.26
C ARG A 408 -28.16 -24.69 -84.93
N ALA A 409 -28.08 -23.38 -84.72
CA ALA A 409 -28.98 -22.40 -85.32
C ALA A 409 -28.81 -22.30 -86.85
N VAL A 410 -27.56 -22.27 -87.35
CA VAL A 410 -27.25 -22.27 -88.78
C VAL A 410 -27.76 -23.54 -89.44
N TYR A 411 -27.53 -24.69 -88.80
CA TYR A 411 -28.05 -25.97 -89.25
C TYR A 411 -29.59 -25.97 -89.34
N MET A 412 -30.28 -25.50 -88.30
CA MET A 412 -31.75 -25.41 -88.31
C MET A 412 -32.26 -24.42 -89.36
N GLY A 413 -31.65 -23.25 -89.48
CA GLY A 413 -31.99 -22.25 -90.50
C GLY A 413 -31.88 -22.80 -91.93
N ALA A 414 -30.80 -23.54 -92.22
CA ALA A 414 -30.61 -24.19 -93.53
C ALA A 414 -31.67 -25.28 -93.80
N SER A 415 -32.04 -26.07 -92.77
CA SER A 415 -33.07 -27.11 -92.89
C SER A 415 -34.47 -26.52 -93.15
N MET A 416 -34.82 -25.42 -92.47
CA MET A 416 -36.09 -24.72 -92.69
C MET A 416 -36.14 -24.06 -94.07
N LEU A 417 -35.03 -23.50 -94.54
CA LEU A 417 -34.94 -22.94 -95.90
C LEU A 417 -35.12 -24.03 -96.97
N ALA A 418 -34.52 -25.21 -96.78
CA ALA A 418 -34.76 -26.35 -97.66
C ALA A 418 -36.23 -26.79 -97.65
N ALA A 419 -36.88 -26.81 -96.48
CA ALA A 419 -38.30 -27.12 -96.36
C ALA A 419 -39.19 -26.08 -97.08
N LEU A 420 -38.93 -24.78 -96.95
CA LEU A 420 -39.66 -23.71 -97.64
C LEU A 420 -39.52 -23.83 -99.16
N LEU A 421 -38.29 -24.02 -99.66
CA LEU A 421 -38.03 -24.25 -101.08
C LEU A 421 -38.71 -25.54 -101.55
N GLY A 422 -38.79 -26.57 -100.71
CA GLY A 422 -39.50 -27.82 -100.99
C GLY A 422 -41.01 -27.61 -101.17
N ILE A 423 -41.64 -26.76 -100.34
CA ILE A 423 -43.06 -26.39 -100.50
C ILE A 423 -43.26 -25.62 -101.81
N ILE A 424 -42.40 -24.65 -102.11
CA ILE A 424 -42.46 -23.87 -103.36
C ILE A 424 -42.32 -24.79 -104.58
N ALA A 425 -41.35 -25.71 -104.55
CA ALA A 425 -41.15 -26.71 -105.60
C ALA A 425 -42.38 -27.61 -105.77
N ALA A 426 -42.97 -28.09 -104.66
CA ALA A 426 -44.18 -28.90 -104.68
C ALA A 426 -45.38 -28.15 -105.28
N VAL A 427 -45.56 -26.86 -104.95
CA VAL A 427 -46.61 -26.00 -105.49
C VAL A 427 -46.40 -25.69 -106.98
N CYS A 428 -45.16 -25.45 -107.41
CA CYS A 428 -44.83 -25.28 -108.83
C CYS A 428 -45.17 -26.52 -109.66
N VAL A 429 -44.83 -27.72 -109.18
CA VAL A 429 -45.20 -28.99 -109.82
C VAL A 429 -46.72 -29.20 -109.82
N PHE A 430 -47.42 -28.79 -108.75
CA PHE A 430 -48.88 -28.87 -108.66
C PHE A 430 -49.59 -27.97 -109.68
N LYS A 431 -49.01 -26.79 -109.97
CA LYS A 431 -49.49 -25.83 -110.99
C LYS A 431 -48.96 -26.12 -112.41
N GLY A 432 -48.21 -27.22 -112.61
CA GLY A 432 -47.71 -27.65 -113.92
C GLY A 432 -46.47 -26.90 -114.44
N ARG A 433 -45.75 -26.16 -113.59
CA ARG A 433 -44.53 -25.42 -113.94
C ARG A 433 -43.28 -26.29 -113.74
N ASP A 434 -42.22 -26.02 -114.52
CA ASP A 434 -40.93 -26.71 -114.36
C ASP A 434 -40.29 -26.30 -113.02
N ALA A 435 -39.98 -27.28 -112.19
CA ALA A 435 -39.43 -27.10 -110.85
C ALA A 435 -38.16 -27.93 -110.61
N LYS A 436 -37.55 -28.45 -111.69
CA LYS A 436 -36.38 -29.36 -111.60
C LYS A 436 -35.21 -28.74 -110.84
N VAL A 437 -34.86 -27.50 -111.20
CA VAL A 437 -33.77 -26.77 -110.56
C VAL A 437 -34.05 -26.60 -109.07
N LEU A 438 -35.30 -26.25 -108.71
CA LEU A 438 -35.73 -26.04 -107.34
C LEU A 438 -35.73 -27.35 -106.52
N ALA A 439 -36.18 -28.46 -107.10
CA ALA A 439 -36.17 -29.78 -106.46
C ALA A 439 -34.74 -30.30 -106.22
N ILE A 440 -33.82 -30.08 -107.17
CA ILE A 440 -32.40 -30.44 -107.03
C ILE A 440 -31.75 -29.57 -105.95
N VAL A 441 -32.00 -28.26 -105.94
CA VAL A 441 -31.50 -27.35 -104.91
C VAL A 441 -32.01 -27.75 -103.52
N VAL A 442 -33.30 -28.08 -103.38
CA VAL A 442 -33.87 -28.57 -102.11
C VAL A 442 -33.17 -29.84 -101.63
N PHE A 443 -32.95 -30.81 -102.52
CA PHE A 443 -32.27 -32.06 -102.16
C PHE A 443 -30.81 -31.82 -101.77
N VAL A 444 -30.08 -30.99 -102.53
CA VAL A 444 -28.66 -30.69 -102.23
C VAL A 444 -28.54 -29.95 -100.91
N VAL A 445 -29.38 -28.95 -100.65
CA VAL A 445 -29.38 -28.23 -99.37
C VAL A 445 -29.80 -29.15 -98.23
N ALA A 446 -30.85 -29.97 -98.40
CA ALA A 446 -31.28 -30.91 -97.37
C ALA A 446 -30.22 -31.98 -97.09
N LEU A 447 -29.56 -32.52 -98.11
CA LEU A 447 -28.49 -33.50 -97.97
C LEU A 447 -27.24 -32.88 -97.33
N ALA A 448 -26.84 -31.67 -97.74
CA ALA A 448 -25.72 -30.95 -97.15
C ALA A 448 -25.99 -30.63 -95.67
N SER A 449 -27.21 -30.18 -95.34
CA SER A 449 -27.64 -30.00 -93.96
C SER A 449 -27.62 -31.32 -93.19
N LEU A 450 -28.14 -32.42 -93.75
CA LEU A 450 -28.13 -33.75 -93.12
C LEU A 450 -26.69 -34.24 -92.87
N VAL A 451 -25.78 -34.10 -93.84
CA VAL A 451 -24.36 -34.49 -93.67
C VAL A 451 -23.69 -33.61 -92.61
N TYR A 452 -23.89 -32.29 -92.66
CA TYR A 452 -23.34 -31.34 -91.69
C TYR A 452 -23.82 -31.63 -90.26
N GLY A 453 -25.10 -31.98 -90.09
CA GLY A 453 -25.67 -32.41 -88.81
C GLY A 453 -25.07 -33.73 -88.29
N ILE A 454 -24.85 -34.73 -89.17
CA ILE A 454 -24.22 -36.03 -88.82
C ILE A 454 -22.81 -35.82 -88.32
N THR A 455 -22.06 -34.92 -88.95
CA THR A 455 -20.67 -34.71 -88.60
C THR A 455 -20.46 -33.98 -87.27
N ARG A 456 -21.46 -33.28 -86.71
CA ARG A 456 -21.25 -32.41 -85.55
C ARG A 456 -22.20 -32.57 -84.35
N HIS A 457 -23.51 -32.77 -84.47
CA HIS A 457 -24.43 -32.60 -83.30
C HIS A 457 -25.67 -33.52 -83.23
N PHE A 458 -25.68 -34.67 -83.90
CA PHE A 458 -26.94 -35.40 -84.05
C PHE A 458 -27.44 -36.20 -82.85
N ALA A 459 -26.56 -36.56 -81.90
CA ALA A 459 -26.92 -37.45 -80.79
C ALA A 459 -27.92 -36.81 -79.80
N ALA A 460 -27.98 -35.48 -79.72
CA ALA A 460 -28.78 -34.76 -78.72
C ALA A 460 -30.22 -34.43 -79.17
N HIS A 461 -30.54 -34.53 -80.48
CA HIS A 461 -31.83 -34.06 -81.02
C HIS A 461 -32.47 -35.07 -82.02
N PRO A 462 -32.99 -36.21 -81.52
CA PRO A 462 -33.46 -37.32 -82.36
C PRO A 462 -34.70 -36.96 -83.22
N VAL A 463 -35.56 -36.07 -82.74
CA VAL A 463 -36.78 -35.65 -83.45
C VAL A 463 -36.42 -34.84 -84.70
N GLN A 464 -35.43 -33.95 -84.60
CA GLN A 464 -34.98 -33.11 -85.71
C GLN A 464 -34.21 -33.93 -86.76
N MET A 465 -33.44 -34.93 -86.31
CA MET A 465 -32.80 -35.91 -87.19
C MET A 465 -33.83 -36.70 -88.01
N ALA A 466 -34.82 -37.28 -87.35
CA ALA A 466 -35.88 -38.06 -88.01
C ALA A 466 -36.60 -37.20 -89.05
N ALA A 467 -36.87 -35.95 -88.70
CA ALA A 467 -37.52 -35.00 -89.58
C ALA A 467 -36.64 -34.67 -90.83
N MET A 468 -35.33 -34.46 -90.69
CA MET A 468 -34.39 -34.26 -91.82
C MET A 468 -34.28 -35.47 -92.73
N ILE A 469 -34.22 -36.68 -92.15
CA ILE A 469 -34.20 -37.92 -92.92
C ILE A 469 -35.48 -38.04 -93.74
N THR A 470 -36.64 -37.71 -93.16
CA THR A 470 -37.90 -37.68 -93.91
C THR A 470 -37.91 -36.64 -95.02
N LEU A 471 -37.36 -35.44 -94.81
CA LEU A 471 -37.27 -34.40 -95.84
C LEU A 471 -36.32 -34.81 -96.98
N CYS A 472 -35.14 -35.35 -96.67
CA CYS A 472 -34.18 -35.83 -97.68
C CYS A 472 -34.77 -36.99 -98.49
N SER A 473 -35.43 -37.94 -97.83
CA SER A 473 -36.08 -39.08 -98.48
C SER A 473 -37.22 -38.61 -99.38
N ALA A 474 -38.05 -37.67 -98.92
CA ALA A 474 -39.12 -37.08 -99.71
C ALA A 474 -38.58 -36.30 -100.92
N ALA A 475 -37.52 -35.51 -100.75
CA ALA A 475 -36.87 -34.76 -101.82
C ALA A 475 -36.25 -35.69 -102.90
N LEU A 476 -35.64 -36.80 -102.49
CA LEU A 476 -35.05 -37.81 -103.39
C LEU A 476 -36.14 -38.46 -104.27
N VAL A 477 -37.30 -38.77 -103.68
CA VAL A 477 -38.47 -39.29 -104.41
C VAL A 477 -39.13 -38.21 -105.29
N PHE A 478 -39.03 -36.93 -104.90
CA PHE A 478 -39.61 -35.80 -105.61
C PHE A 478 -38.85 -35.42 -106.90
N ILE A 479 -37.53 -35.58 -106.95
CA ILE A 479 -36.68 -35.22 -108.12
C ILE A 479 -37.15 -35.91 -109.43
N PRO A 480 -37.32 -37.24 -109.52
CA PRO A 480 -37.75 -37.91 -110.76
C PRO A 480 -39.16 -37.47 -111.21
N ALA A 481 -40.04 -37.12 -110.26
CA ALA A 481 -41.40 -36.67 -110.53
C ALA A 481 -41.42 -35.26 -111.15
N ALA A 482 -40.48 -34.38 -110.77
CA ALA A 482 -40.30 -33.05 -111.36
C ALA A 482 -39.63 -33.10 -112.75
N VAL A 483 -38.81 -34.12 -113.05
CA VAL A 483 -38.00 -34.21 -114.29
C VAL A 483 -38.80 -34.66 -115.52
N ARG A 484 -39.85 -35.49 -115.39
CA ARG A 484 -40.58 -36.05 -116.54
C ARG A 484 -41.39 -34.97 -117.30
N LYS A 485 -40.80 -34.42 -118.37
CA LYS A 485 -41.50 -33.73 -119.46
C LYS A 485 -42.35 -34.77 -120.20
N THR A 486 -43.64 -34.52 -120.40
CA THR A 486 -44.51 -35.31 -121.27
C THR A 486 -44.05 -35.14 -122.72
N GLU A 487 -43.09 -35.95 -123.13
CA GLU A 487 -43.05 -36.47 -124.50
C GLU A 487 -43.98 -37.69 -124.53
N ARG A 488 -45.17 -37.50 -125.09
CA ARG A 488 -45.88 -38.45 -125.96
C ARG A 488 -47.11 -37.74 -126.52
N VAL A 489 -47.04 -37.59 -127.85
CA VAL A 489 -48.05 -37.36 -128.90
C VAL A 489 -49.49 -37.30 -128.43
#